data_AF-A0A4Q5IUD6-F1
#
_entry.id   AF-A0A4Q5IUD6-F1
#
_cell.length_a   1.000
_cell.length_b   1.000
_cell.length_c   1.000
_cell.angle_alpha   90.00
_cell.angle_beta   90.00
_cell.angle_gamma   90.00
#
_symmetry.space_group_name_H-M   'P 1'
#
loop_
_entity.id
_entity.type
_entity.pdbx_description
1 polymer ?
#
loop_
_entity_poly.entity_id
_entity_poly.type
_entity_poly.pdbx_seq_one_letter_code
_entity_poly.pdbx_strand_id
1 'polypeptide(L)'
;MTGLEHAIQGLREALDAPRRQHMWRWLVRHRMAAVKDALAPEGTRGGDAWLASRELTLHRERDSLIRRLTELGPAVLESDDVDTVRGELTKLVGALERYRQRLNDLVYDSVSLELGGSE
;
A
#
# COMPACT_ATOMS: atom_id res chain seq x y z
N MET A 1 -15.30 0.82 0.79
CA MET A 1 -13.94 0.87 0.21
C MET A 1 -13.07 1.75 1.08
N THR A 2 -11.93 1.25 1.55
CA THR A 2 -11.01 2.00 2.41
C THR A 2 -10.22 3.05 1.61
N GLY A 3 -9.60 4.02 2.26
CA GLY A 3 -8.75 5.03 1.59
C GLY A 3 -7.57 4.39 0.83
N LEU A 4 -6.96 3.36 1.42
CA LEU A 4 -5.86 2.61 0.80
C LEU A 4 -6.30 1.86 -0.46
N GLU A 5 -7.48 1.25 -0.46
CA GLU A 5 -8.03 0.54 -1.62
C GLU A 5 -8.17 1.47 -2.84
N HIS A 6 -8.77 2.65 -2.64
CA HIS A 6 -8.89 3.66 -3.70
C HIS A 6 -7.52 4.14 -4.20
N ALA A 7 -6.57 4.35 -3.30
CA ALA A 7 -5.24 4.80 -3.67
C ALA A 7 -4.49 3.74 -4.51
N ILE A 8 -4.58 2.47 -4.13
CA ILE A 8 -4.00 1.34 -4.89
C ILE A 8 -4.64 1.25 -6.28
N GLN A 9 -5.97 1.31 -6.35
CA GLN A 9 -6.70 1.25 -7.62
C GLN A 9 -6.28 2.40 -8.55
N GLY A 10 -6.21 3.62 -8.02
CA GLY A 10 -5.78 4.79 -8.79
C GLY A 10 -4.33 4.69 -9.29
N LEU A 11 -3.43 4.08 -8.51
CA LEU A 11 -2.06 3.81 -8.96
C LEU A 11 -2.04 2.76 -10.09
N ARG A 12 -2.82 1.68 -9.97
CA ARG A 12 -2.94 0.65 -11.01
C ARG A 12 -3.43 1.24 -12.33
N GLU A 13 -4.50 2.03 -12.30
CA GLU A 13 -5.03 2.72 -13.47
C GLU A 13 -4.01 3.66 -14.12
N ALA A 14 -3.22 4.38 -13.32
CA ALA A 14 -2.15 5.23 -13.81
C ALA A 14 -1.04 4.43 -14.53
N LEU A 15 -0.72 3.22 -14.04
CA LEU A 15 0.26 2.35 -14.67
C LEU A 15 -0.23 1.78 -16.01
N ASP A 16 -1.54 1.65 -16.21
CA ASP A 16 -2.14 1.16 -17.46
C ASP A 16 -2.45 2.26 -18.48
N ALA A 17 -2.34 3.53 -18.09
CA ALA A 17 -2.60 4.67 -18.96
C ALA A 17 -1.59 4.75 -20.15
N PRO A 18 -2.01 5.31 -21.31
CA PRO A 18 -1.13 5.47 -22.48
C PRO A 18 0.15 6.26 -22.17
N ARG A 19 1.28 5.79 -22.71
CA ARG A 19 2.65 6.21 -22.40
C ARG A 19 3.08 7.55 -23.02
N ARG A 20 2.28 8.60 -22.90
CA ARG A 20 2.75 9.97 -23.18
C ARG A 20 3.69 10.40 -22.07
N GLN A 21 5.00 10.23 -22.28
CA GLN A 21 6.05 10.18 -21.25
C GLN A 21 5.89 11.22 -20.11
N HIS A 22 5.72 12.50 -20.43
CA HIS A 22 5.61 13.54 -19.40
C HIS A 22 4.31 13.46 -18.57
N MET A 23 3.18 13.20 -19.21
CA MET A 23 1.88 13.10 -18.53
C MET A 23 1.78 11.84 -17.68
N TRP A 24 2.33 10.73 -18.19
CA TRP A 24 2.36 9.45 -17.47
C TRP A 24 3.19 9.55 -16.19
N ARG A 25 4.42 10.09 -16.27
CA ARG A 25 5.31 10.25 -15.10
C ARG A 25 4.65 11.08 -14.00
N TRP A 26 4.02 12.20 -14.37
CA TRP A 26 3.31 13.05 -13.43
C TRP A 26 2.12 12.33 -12.78
N LEU A 27 1.28 11.66 -13.57
CA LEU A 27 0.12 10.92 -13.08
C LEU A 27 0.54 9.83 -12.09
N VAL A 28 1.55 9.03 -12.43
CA VAL A 28 2.07 7.98 -11.56
C VAL A 28 2.62 8.56 -10.26
N ARG A 29 3.39 9.65 -10.30
CA ARG A 29 3.91 10.31 -9.09
C ARG A 29 2.81 10.82 -8.17
N HIS A 30 1.76 11.43 -8.73
CA HIS A 30 0.61 11.89 -7.97
C HIS A 30 -0.10 10.72 -7.27
N ARG A 31 -0.29 9.59 -7.96
CA ARG A 31 -0.90 8.39 -7.37
C ARG A 31 -0.01 7.72 -6.32
N MET A 32 1.31 7.71 -6.52
CA MET A 32 2.26 7.22 -5.50
C MET A 32 2.19 8.04 -4.20
N ALA A 33 2.02 9.37 -4.30
CA ALA A 33 1.84 10.22 -3.12
C ALA A 33 0.56 9.86 -2.36
N ALA A 34 -0.56 9.71 -3.07
CA ALA A 34 -1.82 9.29 -2.47
C ALA A 34 -1.73 7.92 -1.76
N VAL A 35 -0.99 6.96 -2.33
CA VAL A 35 -0.73 5.67 -1.66
C VAL A 35 0.12 5.86 -0.40
N LYS A 36 1.16 6.70 -0.46
CA LYS A 36 2.00 6.99 0.71
C LYS A 36 1.20 7.64 1.84
N ASP A 37 0.31 8.55 1.51
CA ASP A 37 -0.59 9.20 2.47
C ASP A 37 -1.58 8.19 3.08
N ALA A 38 -2.15 7.31 2.26
CA ALA A 38 -3.06 6.26 2.74
C ALA A 38 -2.36 5.16 3.58
N LEU A 39 -1.03 5.04 3.47
CA LEU A 39 -0.21 4.17 4.33
C LEU A 39 0.26 4.89 5.60
N ALA A 40 0.08 6.20 5.73
CA ALA A 40 0.46 6.91 6.94
C ALA A 40 -0.32 6.35 8.16
N PRO A 41 0.30 6.27 9.34
CA PRO A 41 -0.36 5.73 10.51
C PRO A 41 -1.59 6.56 10.91
N GLU A 42 -2.75 5.92 10.92
CA GLU A 42 -3.88 6.31 11.78
C GLU A 42 -3.75 5.47 13.07
N GLY A 43 -3.70 6.14 14.23
CA GLY A 43 -3.12 5.64 15.48
C GLY A 43 -3.56 4.22 15.93
N THR A 44 -2.58 3.43 16.36
CA THR A 44 -2.78 2.08 16.89
C THR A 44 -3.50 2.13 18.25
N ARG A 45 -4.66 1.46 18.37
CA ARG A 45 -5.27 1.16 19.68
C ARG A 45 -4.63 -0.13 20.19
N GLY A 46 -3.95 -0.06 21.33
CA GLY A 46 -3.26 -1.20 21.94
C GLY A 46 -4.24 -2.32 22.31
N GLY A 47 -4.05 -3.49 21.69
CA GLY A 47 -4.76 -4.74 21.99
C GLY A 47 -3.83 -5.84 22.52
N ASP A 48 -4.43 -7.00 22.84
CA ASP A 48 -3.80 -8.18 23.45
C ASP A 48 -2.45 -8.61 22.84
N ALA A 49 -1.58 -9.24 23.64
CA ALA A 49 -0.21 -9.59 23.24
C ALA A 49 -0.09 -10.43 21.95
N TRP A 50 -1.11 -11.24 21.62
CA TRP A 50 -1.19 -11.98 20.35
C TRP A 50 -1.49 -11.06 19.15
N LEU A 51 -2.41 -10.10 19.32
CA LEU A 51 -2.68 -9.07 18.32
C LEU A 51 -1.47 -8.15 18.14
N ALA A 52 -0.77 -7.80 19.22
CA ALA A 52 0.43 -6.97 19.19
C ALA A 52 1.56 -7.54 18.30
N SER A 53 1.74 -8.88 18.27
CA SER A 53 2.74 -9.52 17.42
C SER A 53 2.39 -9.43 15.92
N ARG A 54 1.10 -9.59 15.58
CA ARG A 54 0.60 -9.45 14.21
C ARG A 54 0.62 -7.99 13.75
N GLU A 55 0.25 -7.07 14.61
CA GLU A 55 0.36 -5.62 14.39
C GLU A 55 1.81 -5.20 14.10
N LEU A 56 2.79 -5.69 14.87
CA LEU A 56 4.20 -5.39 14.63
C LEU A 56 4.68 -5.89 13.26
N THR A 57 4.23 -7.07 12.84
CA THR A 57 4.56 -7.63 11.52
C THR A 57 3.97 -6.76 10.40
N LEU A 58 2.71 -6.32 10.53
CA LEU A 58 2.07 -5.42 9.57
C LEU A 58 2.73 -4.04 9.55
N HIS A 59 3.16 -3.51 10.70
CA HIS A 59 3.91 -2.26 10.74
C HIS A 59 5.23 -2.37 9.97
N ARG A 60 5.99 -3.46 10.15
CA ARG A 60 7.23 -3.68 9.39
C ARG A 60 6.98 -3.83 7.89
N GLU A 61 5.91 -4.52 7.51
CA GLU A 61 5.53 -4.67 6.11
C GLU A 61 5.15 -3.32 5.49
N ARG A 62 4.34 -2.52 6.19
CA ARG A 62 3.99 -1.15 5.81
C ARG A 62 5.22 -0.27 5.61
N ASP A 63 6.15 -0.29 6.56
CA ASP A 63 7.37 0.53 6.49
C ASP A 63 8.26 0.10 5.30
N SER A 64 8.29 -1.20 4.97
CA SER A 64 8.96 -1.71 3.77
C SER A 64 8.28 -1.21 2.49
N LEU A 65 6.94 -1.19 2.44
CA LEU A 65 6.18 -0.67 1.29
C LEU A 65 6.41 0.85 1.10
N ILE A 66 6.42 1.63 2.18
CA ILE A 66 6.71 3.07 2.15
C ILE A 66 8.14 3.33 1.66
N ARG A 67 9.11 2.51 2.10
CA ARG A 67 10.49 2.61 1.63
C ARG A 67 10.58 2.38 0.12
N ARG A 68 9.97 1.30 -0.39
CA ARG A 68 9.94 0.99 -1.83
C ARG A 68 9.26 2.07 -2.66
N LEU A 69 8.16 2.65 -2.17
CA LEU A 69 7.51 3.82 -2.80
C LEU A 69 8.46 5.02 -2.88
N THR A 70 9.25 5.25 -1.83
CA THR A 70 10.20 6.36 -1.76
C THR A 70 11.38 6.15 -2.71
N GLU A 71 11.91 4.93 -2.80
CA GLU A 71 12.99 4.54 -3.70
C GLU A 71 12.59 4.63 -5.18
N LEU A 72 11.38 4.19 -5.52
CA LEU A 72 10.88 4.26 -6.91
C LEU A 72 10.49 5.68 -7.33
N GLY A 73 10.25 6.61 -6.40
CA GLY A 73 9.80 7.97 -6.67
C GLY A 73 10.71 8.73 -7.66
N PRO A 74 12.03 8.85 -7.38
CA PRO A 74 13.00 9.43 -8.32
C PRO A 74 13.11 8.64 -9.62
N ALA A 75 13.09 7.29 -9.56
CA ALA A 75 13.20 6.43 -10.74
C ALA A 75 12.08 6.68 -11.77
N VAL A 76 10.86 7.02 -11.34
CA VAL A 76 9.78 7.42 -12.26
C VAL A 76 10.14 8.66 -13.07
N LEU A 77 10.84 9.62 -12.46
CA LEU A 77 11.18 10.90 -13.10
C LEU A 77 12.42 10.79 -13.97
N GLU A 78 13.42 10.06 -13.51
CA GLU A 78 14.79 10.13 -14.01
C GLU A 78 15.17 8.94 -14.89
N SER A 79 14.46 7.81 -14.81
CA SER A 79 14.83 6.62 -15.58
C SER A 79 14.46 6.75 -17.05
N ASP A 80 15.42 6.44 -17.93
CA ASP A 80 15.22 6.28 -19.37
C ASP A 80 14.47 4.98 -19.71
N ASP A 81 14.59 3.96 -18.85
CA ASP A 81 13.87 2.68 -18.99
C ASP A 81 12.54 2.71 -18.24
N VAL A 82 11.56 3.36 -18.86
CA VAL A 82 10.21 3.53 -18.33
C VAL A 82 9.50 2.18 -18.10
N ASP A 83 9.76 1.18 -18.95
CA ASP A 83 9.09 -0.11 -18.88
C ASP A 83 9.60 -0.93 -17.68
N THR A 84 10.90 -0.87 -17.38
CA THR A 84 11.45 -1.47 -16.15
C THR A 84 10.85 -0.82 -14.89
N VAL A 85 10.77 0.51 -14.84
CA VAL A 85 10.16 1.21 -13.70
C VAL A 85 8.68 0.84 -13.54
N ARG A 86 7.93 0.74 -14.64
CA ARG A 86 6.54 0.28 -14.62
C ARG A 86 6.41 -1.15 -14.09
N GLY A 87 7.31 -2.05 -14.49
CA GLY A 87 7.35 -3.42 -13.99
C GLY A 87 7.53 -3.49 -12.47
N GLU A 88 8.46 -2.69 -11.93
CA GLU A 88 8.70 -2.61 -10.48
C GLU A 88 7.51 -1.99 -9.72
N LEU A 89 6.89 -0.95 -10.28
CA LEU A 89 5.67 -0.37 -9.70
C LEU A 89 4.48 -1.34 -9.73
N THR A 90 4.36 -2.16 -10.78
CA THR A 90 3.32 -3.19 -10.87
C THR A 90 3.51 -4.26 -9.80
N LYS A 91 4.75 -4.72 -9.58
CA LYS A 91 5.08 -5.65 -8.49
C LYS A 91 4.77 -5.04 -7.12
N LEU A 92 5.03 -3.74 -6.96
CA LEU A 92 4.71 -3.00 -5.74
C LEU A 92 3.19 -2.90 -5.52
N VAL A 93 2.39 -2.63 -6.55
CA VAL A 93 0.92 -2.67 -6.48
C VAL A 93 0.43 -4.02 -5.97
N GLY A 94 0.94 -5.13 -6.51
CA GLY A 94 0.57 -6.47 -6.01
C GLY A 94 0.99 -6.72 -4.55
N ALA A 95 2.07 -6.09 -4.08
CA ALA A 95 2.46 -6.15 -2.67
C ALA A 95 1.52 -5.32 -1.77
N LEU A 96 1.10 -4.14 -2.23
CA LEU A 96 0.13 -3.29 -1.54
C LEU A 96 -1.25 -3.97 -1.42
N GLU A 97 -1.71 -4.65 -2.47
CA GLU A 97 -2.96 -5.42 -2.46
C GLU A 97 -2.92 -6.55 -1.42
N ARG A 98 -1.80 -7.29 -1.34
CA ARG A 98 -1.59 -8.33 -0.32
C ARG A 98 -1.59 -7.76 1.10
N TYR A 99 -0.91 -6.64 1.32
CA TYR A 99 -0.90 -5.95 2.61
C TYR A 99 -2.31 -5.51 3.03
N ARG A 100 -3.07 -4.90 2.11
CA ARG A 100 -4.47 -4.51 2.35
C ARG A 100 -5.33 -5.72 2.71
N GLN A 101 -5.14 -6.86 2.03
CA GLN A 101 -5.87 -8.08 2.36
C GLN A 101 -5.57 -8.55 3.79
N ARG A 102 -4.29 -8.60 4.18
CA ARG A 102 -3.90 -8.98 5.54
C ARG A 102 -4.42 -8.02 6.60
N LEU A 103 -4.51 -6.72 6.31
CA LEU A 103 -5.13 -5.75 7.20
C LEU A 103 -6.61 -6.06 7.43
N ASN A 104 -7.36 -6.36 6.37
CA ASN A 104 -8.76 -6.74 6.51
C ASN A 104 -8.91 -8.05 7.30
N ASP A 105 -8.07 -9.05 7.01
CA ASP A 105 -8.09 -10.33 7.73
C ASP A 105 -7.85 -10.13 9.23
N LEU A 106 -6.95 -9.22 9.64
CA LEU A 106 -6.73 -8.89 11.05
C LEU A 106 -7.94 -8.24 11.71
N VAL A 107 -8.63 -7.33 11.02
CA VAL A 107 -9.86 -6.69 11.54
C VAL A 107 -10.98 -7.73 11.72
N TYR A 108 -11.11 -8.69 10.80
CA TYR A 108 -12.06 -9.78 10.96
C TYR A 108 -11.70 -10.71 12.13
N ASP A 109 -10.41 -11.03 12.30
CA ASP A 109 -9.92 -11.82 13.43
C ASP A 109 -10.23 -11.11 14.77
N SER A 110 -10.02 -9.80 14.87
CA SER A 110 -10.29 -9.03 16.10
C SER A 110 -11.77 -8.98 16.46
N VAL A 111 -12.65 -8.71 15.47
CA VAL A 111 -14.11 -8.69 15.68
C VAL A 111 -14.64 -10.07 16.08
N SER A 112 -14.12 -11.13 15.46
CA SER A 112 -14.53 -12.50 15.79
C SER A 112 -14.16 -12.89 17.23
N LEU A 113 -13.01 -12.43 17.72
CA LEU A 113 -12.56 -12.61 19.10
C LEU A 113 -13.44 -11.87 20.11
N GLU A 114 -13.83 -10.63 19.81
CA GLU A 114 -14.71 -9.83 20.68
C GLU A 114 -16.13 -10.42 20.80
N LEU A 115 -16.63 -11.06 19.74
CA LEU A 115 -17.97 -11.69 19.73
C LEU A 115 -17.99 -13.10 20.34
N GLY A 116 -16.89 -13.85 20.28
CA GLY A 116 -16.77 -15.22 20.81
C GLY A 116 -16.51 -15.32 22.32
N GLY A 117 -16.30 -14.21 23.02
CA GLY A 117 -16.07 -14.17 24.48
C GLY A 117 -17.34 -14.08 25.33
N SER A 118 -18.52 -14.27 24.73
CA SER A 118 -19.83 -14.16 25.39
C SER A 118 -20.46 -15.54 25.63
N GLU A 119 -19.80 -16.43 26.38
CA GLU A 119 -20.40 -17.66 26.94
C GLU A 119 -19.96 -17.89 28.39
#